data_AF-A0A158AJ58-F1
#
_entry.id   AF-A0A158AJ58-F1
#
_cell.length_a   1.000
_cell.length_b   1.000
_cell.length_c   1.000
_cell.angle_alpha   90.00
_cell.angle_beta   90.00
_cell.angle_gamma   90.00
#
_symmetry.space_group_name_H-M   'P 1'
#
loop_
_entity.id
_entity.type
_entity.pdbx_description
1 polymer ?
#
loop_
_entity_poly.entity_id
_entity_poly.type
_entity_poly.pdbx_seq_one_letter_code
_entity_poly.pdbx_strand_id
1 'polypeptide(L)'
;MIVISLLFDHAPGALANHRRYARAHGYRHVELDFAELSGSANAVRWVYKYETLLRHLRQAEHNEIVLLLSENAAILRPVPLPELMAGRDWLIACTESELPQTDVLMFRNTQAVREKVADLVSRCRLGVVLPQEEAEVLHAFSACPPQFRIGDVYAVVPAAASLQSVWATWKAFSVSIRDERQHRRFRAALIEHVNECGTLGVPYLTLTEAGERDTSAHSVFQPNRPVAIVMLHTPNVARYGRIAEDNFRRYCERQGYTLYVHRDIPAHLNDGKSAGNWYKAALLREYLPNHQWVFWLDADVLVNDMNRRLEPFTHGRETVLARDVGTWTFNSGIMGFERNQRNYDAFARIMEACESLEDRSHVYASRGDQHYFIRAFEAMPGFDAAQIHDFIDINTPWIYRRPDSFMVHYVGMWQDNRALLMHYDLKHSAME
;
A
#
# COMPACT_ATOMS: atom_id res chain seq x y z
N MET A 1 13.28 30.12 -12.98
CA MET A 1 12.19 29.23 -12.51
C MET A 1 12.53 28.71 -11.13
N ILE A 2 11.52 28.50 -10.29
CA ILE A 2 11.69 28.16 -8.88
C ILE A 2 10.92 26.87 -8.58
N VAL A 3 11.59 25.94 -7.91
CA VAL A 3 10.96 24.75 -7.30
C VAL A 3 11.03 24.94 -5.79
N ILE A 4 9.90 24.88 -5.11
CA ILE A 4 9.78 24.97 -3.66
C ILE A 4 9.38 23.59 -3.16
N SER A 5 10.18 22.99 -2.28
CA SER A 5 9.78 21.84 -1.49
C SER A 5 9.34 22.34 -0.12
N LEU A 6 8.05 22.27 0.18
CA LEU A 6 7.49 22.63 1.47
C LEU A 6 6.94 21.39 2.15
N LEU A 7 7.65 20.89 3.14
CA LEU A 7 7.37 19.59 3.75
C LEU A 7 6.88 19.79 5.18
N PHE A 8 5.71 19.28 5.54
CA PHE A 8 5.20 19.30 6.92
C PHE A 8 5.42 17.97 7.66
N ASP A 9 5.94 16.97 6.97
CA ASP A 9 6.37 15.70 7.51
C ASP A 9 7.82 15.42 7.11
N HIS A 10 8.52 14.61 7.90
CA HIS A 10 9.83 14.08 7.52
C HIS A 10 9.70 13.20 6.26
N ALA A 11 10.20 13.70 5.13
CA ALA A 11 10.09 13.06 3.82
C ALA A 11 11.37 13.24 2.98
N PRO A 12 12.51 12.65 3.40
CA PRO A 12 13.79 12.83 2.73
C PRO A 12 13.78 12.33 1.27
N GLY A 13 13.01 11.28 0.98
CA GLY A 13 12.81 10.79 -0.39
C GLY A 13 12.15 11.82 -1.31
N ALA A 14 11.13 12.54 -0.82
CA ALA A 14 10.44 13.58 -1.58
C ALA A 14 11.39 14.75 -1.85
N LEU A 15 12.12 15.19 -0.83
CA LEU A 15 13.12 16.24 -0.97
C LEU A 15 14.19 15.90 -2.02
N ALA A 16 14.74 14.68 -1.95
CA ALA A 16 15.73 14.21 -2.92
C ALA A 16 15.16 14.15 -4.35
N ASN A 17 13.91 13.71 -4.49
CA ASN A 17 13.20 13.69 -5.77
C ASN A 17 13.07 15.10 -6.37
N HIS A 18 12.59 16.06 -5.58
CA HIS A 18 12.40 17.45 -5.99
C HIS A 18 13.72 18.13 -6.34
N ARG A 19 14.76 17.92 -5.51
CA ARG A 19 16.11 18.45 -5.74
C ARG A 19 16.68 17.95 -7.05
N ARG A 20 16.52 16.66 -7.37
CA ARG A 20 16.96 16.07 -8.63
C ARG A 20 16.28 16.75 -9.82
N TYR A 21 14.97 16.97 -9.76
CA TYR A 21 14.23 17.66 -10.81
C TYR A 21 14.70 19.11 -11.01
N ALA A 22 14.84 19.86 -9.91
CA ALA A 22 15.32 21.24 -9.98
C ALA A 22 16.73 21.33 -10.59
N ARG A 23 17.64 20.43 -10.17
CA ARG A 23 19.00 20.35 -10.69
C ARG A 23 19.03 19.98 -12.17
N ALA A 24 18.19 19.05 -12.62
CA ALA A 24 18.14 18.59 -14.02
C ALA A 24 17.83 19.72 -15.01
N HIS A 25 17.08 20.74 -14.58
CA HIS A 25 16.71 21.89 -15.41
C HIS A 25 17.41 23.20 -15.02
N GLY A 26 18.34 23.18 -14.07
CA GLY A 26 18.99 24.39 -13.56
C GLY A 26 18.04 25.38 -12.86
N TYR A 27 16.94 24.88 -12.28
CA TYR A 27 15.99 25.70 -11.55
C TYR A 27 16.49 26.01 -10.13
N ARG A 28 16.12 27.18 -9.61
CA ARG A 28 16.38 27.52 -8.21
C ARG A 28 15.52 26.60 -7.32
N HIS A 29 16.17 25.83 -6.45
CA HIS A 29 15.48 24.98 -5.48
C HIS A 29 15.45 25.67 -4.12
N VAL A 30 14.27 25.79 -3.53
CA VAL A 30 14.05 26.27 -2.17
C VAL A 30 13.55 25.10 -1.34
N GLU A 31 14.25 24.82 -0.25
CA GLU A 31 13.96 23.72 0.66
C GLU A 31 13.44 24.27 1.98
N LEU A 32 12.22 23.87 2.34
CA LEU A 32 11.53 24.31 3.53
C LEU A 32 11.01 23.09 4.27
N ASP A 33 11.77 22.65 5.27
CA ASP A 33 11.42 21.52 6.12
C ASP A 33 10.76 22.03 7.41
N PHE A 34 9.49 21.66 7.57
CA PHE A 34 8.65 21.94 8.72
C PHE A 34 8.16 20.64 9.37
N ALA A 35 8.95 19.56 9.30
CA ALA A 35 8.61 18.28 9.91
C ALA A 35 8.32 18.38 11.43
N GLU A 36 8.89 19.37 12.12
CA GLU A 36 8.56 19.66 13.54
C GLU A 36 7.11 20.12 13.75
N LEU A 37 6.46 20.65 12.70
CA LEU A 37 5.04 21.02 12.71
C LEU A 37 4.13 19.88 12.23
N SER A 38 4.65 18.66 12.07
CA SER A 38 3.87 17.49 11.71
C SER A 38 2.69 17.29 12.66
N GLY A 39 1.51 17.04 12.11
CA GLY A 39 0.27 16.90 12.89
C GLY A 39 -0.35 18.20 13.41
N SER A 40 0.25 19.37 13.13
CA SER A 40 -0.32 20.67 13.48
C SER A 40 -1.68 20.91 12.81
N ALA A 41 -2.48 21.78 13.43
CA ALA A 41 -3.77 22.19 12.90
C ALA A 41 -3.66 22.70 11.45
N ASN A 42 -4.67 22.36 10.63
CA ASN A 42 -4.73 22.74 9.21
C ASN A 42 -4.50 24.24 9.00
N ALA A 43 -5.05 25.11 9.85
CA ALA A 43 -4.88 26.56 9.75
C ALA A 43 -3.42 27.01 9.78
N VAL A 44 -2.60 26.42 10.67
CA VAL A 44 -1.17 26.75 10.78
C VAL A 44 -0.45 26.34 9.50
N ARG A 45 -0.74 25.15 8.98
CA ARG A 45 -0.08 24.61 7.77
C ARG A 45 -0.50 25.37 6.51
N TRP A 46 -1.79 25.61 6.31
CA TRP A 46 -2.33 26.24 5.10
C TRP A 46 -1.93 27.71 5.00
N VAL A 47 -2.00 28.49 6.08
CA VAL A 47 -1.57 29.89 6.06
C VAL A 47 -0.09 30.00 5.70
N TYR A 48 0.75 29.14 6.30
CA TYR A 48 2.18 29.15 6.06
C TYR A 48 2.52 28.75 4.61
N LYS A 49 1.83 27.73 4.09
CA LYS A 49 1.98 27.27 2.71
C LYS A 49 1.71 28.37 1.69
N TYR A 50 0.58 29.05 1.81
CA TYR A 50 0.22 30.07 0.84
C TYR A 50 0.96 31.39 1.05
N GLU A 51 1.35 31.73 2.28
CA GLU A 51 2.22 32.88 2.54
C GLU A 51 3.62 32.63 1.94
N THR A 52 4.14 31.40 2.06
CA THR A 52 5.39 30.98 1.42
C THR A 52 5.31 31.14 -0.09
N LEU A 53 4.23 30.65 -0.72
CA LEU A 53 4.01 30.81 -2.15
C LEU A 53 3.97 32.29 -2.55
N LEU A 54 3.19 33.11 -1.84
CA LEU A 54 3.06 34.55 -2.11
C LEU A 54 4.40 35.27 -2.00
N ARG A 55 5.18 34.98 -0.93
CA ARG A 55 6.50 35.55 -0.72
C ARG A 55 7.42 35.25 -1.89
N HIS A 56 7.43 34.01 -2.39
CA HIS A 56 8.29 33.61 -3.50
C HIS A 56 7.83 34.20 -4.83
N LEU A 57 6.52 34.30 -5.08
CA LEU A 57 6.00 35.01 -6.25
C LEU A 57 6.39 36.50 -6.23
N ARG A 58 6.34 37.18 -5.07
CA ARG A 58 6.76 38.58 -4.94
C ARG A 58 8.25 38.79 -5.20
N GLN A 59 9.08 37.79 -4.94
CA GLN A 59 10.54 37.84 -5.14
C GLN A 59 10.97 37.31 -6.51
N ALA A 60 10.08 36.63 -7.23
CA ALA A 60 10.34 36.08 -8.55
C ALA A 60 10.33 37.17 -9.62
N GLU A 61 11.03 36.95 -10.73
CA GLU A 61 10.96 37.83 -11.89
C GLU A 61 9.57 37.79 -12.54
N HIS A 62 9.21 38.81 -13.33
CA HIS A 62 7.95 38.79 -14.06
C HIS A 62 7.91 37.59 -15.02
N ASN A 63 6.78 36.88 -15.05
CA ASN A 63 6.56 35.63 -15.80
C ASN A 63 7.40 34.42 -15.39
N GLU A 64 8.21 34.53 -14.34
CA GLU A 64 8.89 33.38 -13.75
C GLU A 64 7.87 32.40 -13.15
N ILE A 65 8.09 31.10 -13.34
CA ILE A 65 7.22 30.03 -12.85
C ILE A 65 7.74 29.54 -11.50
N VAL A 66 6.82 29.42 -10.55
CA VAL A 66 6.99 28.80 -9.24
C VAL A 66 6.23 27.48 -9.22
N LEU A 67 6.95 26.37 -9.02
CA LEU A 67 6.40 25.06 -8.71
C LEU A 67 6.50 24.83 -7.19
N LEU A 68 5.39 24.59 -6.53
CA LEU A 68 5.32 24.22 -5.11
C LEU A 68 4.97 22.73 -4.99
N LEU A 69 5.79 22.00 -4.24
CA LEU A 69 5.66 20.56 -4.02
C LEU A 69 5.59 20.26 -2.51
N SER A 70 4.62 19.43 -2.10
CA SER A 70 4.51 18.89 -0.73
C SER A 70 5.28 17.58 -0.59
N GLU A 71 5.35 17.05 0.64
CA GLU A 71 5.87 15.70 0.94
C GLU A 71 5.15 14.57 0.20
N ASN A 72 3.92 14.80 -0.25
CA ASN A 72 3.07 13.83 -0.93
C ASN A 72 3.21 13.91 -2.46
N ALA A 73 4.12 14.73 -2.99
CA ALA A 73 4.42 14.79 -4.41
C ALA A 73 5.69 14.01 -4.75
N ALA A 74 5.74 13.46 -5.97
CA ALA A 74 6.98 13.02 -6.58
C ALA A 74 6.97 13.26 -8.09
N ILE A 75 8.06 13.83 -8.60
CA ILE A 75 8.31 13.98 -10.02
C ILE A 75 8.68 12.62 -10.59
N LEU A 76 7.89 12.19 -11.58
CA LEU A 76 8.06 10.94 -12.31
C LEU A 76 8.84 11.14 -13.61
N ARG A 77 8.67 12.31 -14.26
CA ARG A 77 9.34 12.67 -15.52
C ARG A 77 9.79 14.12 -15.48
N PRO A 78 11.04 14.42 -15.88
CA PRO A 78 11.58 15.77 -15.81
C PRO A 78 11.12 16.61 -17.00
N VAL A 79 9.82 16.87 -17.15
CA VAL A 79 9.29 17.78 -18.18
C VAL A 79 9.59 19.23 -17.76
N PRO A 80 10.13 20.09 -18.65
CA PRO A 80 10.39 21.49 -18.32
C PRO A 80 9.12 22.27 -17.91
N LEU A 81 9.23 23.13 -16.88
CA LEU A 81 8.12 23.98 -16.46
C LEU A 81 7.57 24.90 -17.55
N PRO A 82 8.39 25.51 -18.44
CA PRO A 82 7.86 26.33 -19.53
C PRO A 82 6.89 25.58 -20.45
N GLU A 83 7.15 24.30 -20.71
CA GLU A 83 6.29 23.45 -21.55
C GLU A 83 4.96 23.15 -20.83
N LEU A 84 5.03 22.78 -19.56
CA LEU A 84 3.84 22.51 -18.74
C LEU A 84 2.97 23.75 -18.55
N MET A 85 3.56 24.94 -18.57
CA MET A 85 2.89 26.22 -18.33
C MET A 85 2.68 27.04 -19.61
N ALA A 86 2.83 26.44 -20.79
CA ALA A 86 2.60 27.13 -22.05
C ALA A 86 1.16 27.68 -22.12
N GLY A 87 1.04 29.00 -22.36
CA GLY A 87 -0.23 29.70 -22.50
C GLY A 87 -1.08 29.80 -21.24
N ARG A 88 -0.51 29.59 -20.04
CA ARG A 88 -1.27 29.65 -18.77
C ARG A 88 -0.53 30.36 -17.64
N ASP A 89 -1.32 30.87 -16.70
CA ASP A 89 -0.86 31.55 -15.50
C ASP A 89 -0.81 30.64 -14.26
N TRP A 90 -1.57 29.55 -14.25
CA TRP A 90 -1.51 28.50 -13.23
C TRP A 90 -1.77 27.13 -13.85
N LEU A 91 -1.28 26.10 -13.19
CA LEU A 91 -1.66 24.71 -13.44
C LEU A 91 -1.96 24.06 -12.09
N ILE A 92 -3.24 23.82 -11.87
CA ILE A 92 -3.77 23.09 -10.72
C ILE A 92 -4.62 21.97 -11.31
N ALA A 93 -4.39 20.74 -10.87
CA ALA A 93 -5.05 19.57 -11.45
C ALA A 93 -5.94 18.89 -10.41
N CYS A 94 -7.06 18.36 -10.86
CA CYS A 94 -7.84 17.36 -10.14
C CYS A 94 -7.29 15.97 -10.48
N THR A 95 -7.44 15.01 -9.56
CA THR A 95 -6.94 13.63 -9.75
C THR A 95 -8.05 12.61 -9.66
N GLU A 96 -8.67 12.45 -8.49
CA GLU A 96 -9.74 11.46 -8.23
C GLU A 96 -11.11 12.12 -8.03
N SER A 97 -11.14 13.34 -7.51
CA SER A 97 -12.35 14.13 -7.23
C SER A 97 -12.49 15.31 -8.19
N GLU A 98 -13.61 16.01 -8.12
CA GLU A 98 -13.75 17.33 -8.78
C GLU A 98 -12.94 18.42 -8.07
N LEU A 99 -12.58 18.21 -6.80
CA LEU A 99 -11.69 19.10 -6.06
C LEU A 99 -10.23 18.96 -6.52
N PRO A 100 -9.46 20.07 -6.59
CA PRO A 100 -8.06 20.04 -6.99
C PRO A 100 -7.16 19.36 -5.95
N GLN A 101 -6.12 18.64 -6.38
CA GLN A 101 -5.06 18.22 -5.45
C GLN A 101 -4.21 19.42 -5.01
N THR A 102 -3.60 19.32 -3.82
CA THR A 102 -2.86 20.43 -3.21
C THR A 102 -1.34 20.20 -3.12
N ASP A 103 -0.84 19.06 -3.59
CA ASP A 103 0.55 18.63 -3.48
C ASP A 103 1.46 19.16 -4.58
N VAL A 104 0.92 19.44 -5.76
CA VAL A 104 1.63 19.91 -6.96
C VAL A 104 0.92 21.15 -7.49
N LEU A 105 1.44 22.33 -7.17
CA LEU A 105 0.86 23.60 -7.58
C LEU A 105 1.85 24.41 -8.42
N MET A 106 1.43 24.91 -9.58
CA MET A 106 2.28 25.73 -10.45
C MET A 106 1.64 27.09 -10.72
N PHE A 107 2.46 28.14 -10.61
CA PHE A 107 2.02 29.51 -10.79
C PHE A 107 3.05 30.31 -11.57
N ARG A 108 2.60 31.10 -12.54
CA ARG A 108 3.39 32.10 -13.24
C ARG A 108 3.30 33.43 -12.49
N ASN A 109 4.42 34.11 -12.30
CA ASN A 109 4.45 35.36 -11.59
C ASN A 109 3.89 36.53 -12.42
N THR A 110 2.57 36.71 -12.32
CA THR A 110 1.83 37.87 -12.83
C THR A 110 1.19 38.64 -11.67
N GLN A 111 0.78 39.88 -11.90
CA GLN A 111 0.08 40.66 -10.89
C GLN A 111 -1.23 39.97 -10.45
N ALA A 112 -2.04 39.52 -11.42
CA ALA A 112 -3.30 38.84 -11.16
C ALA A 112 -3.11 37.56 -10.31
N VAL A 113 -2.04 36.79 -10.58
CA VAL A 113 -1.71 35.60 -9.77
C VAL A 113 -1.37 35.99 -8.33
N ARG A 114 -0.54 37.02 -8.13
CA ARG A 114 -0.18 37.47 -6.77
C ARG A 114 -1.39 37.96 -5.99
N GLU A 115 -2.32 38.66 -6.63
CA GLU A 115 -3.57 39.13 -6.00
C GLU A 115 -4.45 37.95 -5.57
N LYS A 116 -4.64 36.96 -6.45
CA LYS A 116 -5.40 35.73 -6.11
C LYS A 116 -4.75 34.92 -4.98
N VAL A 117 -3.42 34.79 -4.96
CA VAL A 117 -2.72 34.10 -3.88
C VAL A 117 -2.78 34.91 -2.57
N ALA A 118 -2.75 36.25 -2.63
CA ALA A 118 -2.95 37.07 -1.44
C ALA A 118 -4.36 36.94 -0.83
N ASP A 119 -5.39 36.84 -1.68
CA ASP A 119 -6.74 36.50 -1.23
C ASP A 119 -6.79 35.11 -0.57
N LEU A 120 -6.16 34.11 -1.19
CA LEU A 120 -6.03 32.76 -0.64
C LEU A 120 -5.40 32.75 0.77
N VAL A 121 -4.30 33.49 0.97
CA VAL A 121 -3.67 33.68 2.28
C VAL A 121 -4.68 34.24 3.28
N SER A 122 -5.44 35.27 2.91
CA SER A 122 -6.40 35.93 3.81
C SER A 122 -7.46 34.95 4.35
N ARG A 123 -7.88 34.00 3.51
CA ARG A 123 -8.85 32.94 3.83
C ARG A 123 -8.29 31.82 4.69
N CYS A 124 -6.96 31.73 4.82
CA CYS A 124 -6.30 30.71 5.62
C CYS A 124 -5.84 31.21 7.00
N ARG A 125 -6.02 32.51 7.30
CA ARG A 125 -5.52 33.13 8.55
C ARG A 125 -6.12 32.49 9.80
N LEU A 126 -5.35 32.53 10.88
CA LEU A 126 -5.82 32.13 12.21
C LEU A 126 -7.08 32.92 12.59
N GLY A 127 -8.11 32.22 13.04
CA GLY A 127 -9.42 32.79 13.37
C GLY A 127 -10.45 32.74 12.23
N VAL A 128 -10.04 32.38 11.01
CA VAL A 128 -10.98 32.11 9.90
C VAL A 128 -11.50 30.68 10.03
N VAL A 129 -12.80 30.48 9.80
CA VAL A 129 -13.40 29.15 9.70
C VAL A 129 -12.95 28.53 8.38
N LEU A 130 -12.16 27.47 8.48
CA LEU A 130 -11.63 26.77 7.33
C LEU A 130 -12.62 25.72 6.82
N PRO A 131 -12.62 25.45 5.50
CA PRO A 131 -13.30 24.29 4.96
C PRO A 131 -12.71 22.98 5.49
N GLN A 132 -13.42 21.88 5.26
CA GLN A 132 -12.98 20.55 5.69
C GLN A 132 -11.75 20.10 4.89
N GLU A 133 -11.73 20.37 3.59
CA GLU A 133 -10.63 20.01 2.70
C GLU A 133 -9.85 21.24 2.22
N GLU A 134 -8.52 21.13 2.17
CA GLU A 134 -7.65 22.22 1.69
C GLU A 134 -8.01 22.61 0.24
N ALA A 135 -8.41 21.63 -0.57
CA ALA A 135 -8.75 21.85 -1.96
C ALA A 135 -9.85 22.90 -2.17
N GLU A 136 -10.77 23.04 -1.21
CA GLU A 136 -11.88 24.01 -1.27
C GLU A 136 -11.38 25.47 -1.20
N VAL A 137 -10.23 25.73 -0.55
CA VAL A 137 -9.67 27.08 -0.53
C VAL A 137 -9.11 27.50 -1.88
N LEU A 138 -8.86 26.57 -2.81
CA LEU A 138 -8.35 26.82 -4.16
C LEU A 138 -9.43 27.17 -5.19
N HIS A 139 -10.71 27.29 -4.80
CA HIS A 139 -11.84 27.57 -5.71
C HIS A 139 -11.67 28.81 -6.62
N ALA A 140 -10.81 29.76 -6.26
CA ALA A 140 -10.53 30.96 -7.05
C ALA A 140 -9.67 30.69 -8.30
N PHE A 141 -9.14 29.48 -8.43
CA PHE A 141 -8.34 29.02 -9.56
C PHE A 141 -9.09 27.98 -10.36
N SER A 142 -9.12 28.12 -11.69
CA SER A 142 -9.61 27.06 -12.54
C SER A 142 -8.69 25.84 -12.44
N ALA A 143 -9.26 24.71 -12.06
CA ALA A 143 -8.57 23.44 -12.01
C ALA A 143 -8.76 22.67 -13.33
N CYS A 144 -7.69 22.01 -13.77
CA CYS A 144 -7.76 21.05 -14.85
C CYS A 144 -8.45 19.77 -14.38
N PRO A 145 -9.29 19.13 -15.19
CA PRO A 145 -10.01 17.93 -14.79
C PRO A 145 -9.06 16.74 -14.52
N PRO A 146 -9.55 15.67 -13.88
CA PRO A 146 -8.85 14.39 -13.82
C PRO A 146 -8.28 13.98 -15.18
N GLN A 147 -7.11 13.34 -15.16
CA GLN A 147 -6.46 12.83 -16.39
C GLN A 147 -6.07 13.91 -17.41
N PHE A 148 -5.99 15.19 -17.01
CA PHE A 148 -5.57 16.27 -17.88
C PHE A 148 -4.16 16.04 -18.45
N ARG A 149 -4.01 16.25 -19.77
CA ARG A 149 -2.78 16.05 -20.51
C ARG A 149 -2.26 17.34 -21.13
N ILE A 150 -0.94 17.43 -21.24
CA ILE A 150 -0.21 18.48 -21.94
C ILE A 150 0.67 17.75 -22.96
N GLY A 151 0.29 17.82 -24.24
CA GLY A 151 0.81 16.88 -25.24
C GLY A 151 0.41 15.45 -24.89
N ASP A 152 1.38 14.54 -24.80
CA ASP A 152 1.19 13.13 -24.41
C ASP A 152 1.46 12.87 -22.92
N VAL A 153 1.72 13.92 -22.13
CA VAL A 153 2.06 13.82 -20.70
C VAL A 153 0.87 14.20 -19.82
N TYR A 154 0.48 13.31 -18.91
CA TYR A 154 -0.45 13.62 -17.83
C TYR A 154 0.19 14.57 -16.82
N ALA A 155 -0.49 15.66 -16.48
CA ALA A 155 0.06 16.68 -15.59
C ALA A 155 0.31 16.12 -14.18
N VAL A 156 -0.72 15.57 -13.54
CA VAL A 156 -0.63 14.94 -12.22
C VAL A 156 -1.53 13.71 -12.23
N VAL A 157 -1.03 12.58 -11.72
CA VAL A 157 -1.81 11.34 -11.53
C VAL A 157 -1.91 11.00 -10.04
N PRO A 158 -2.98 10.34 -9.60
CA PRO A 158 -3.10 9.93 -8.19
C PRO A 158 -2.24 8.70 -7.89
N ALA A 159 -1.87 8.57 -6.62
CA ALA A 159 -1.45 7.30 -6.02
C ALA A 159 -2.01 7.15 -4.62
N ALA A 160 -2.53 5.96 -4.33
CA ALA A 160 -2.90 5.54 -2.98
C ALA A 160 -2.73 4.02 -2.90
N ALA A 161 -2.58 3.48 -1.69
CA ALA A 161 -2.34 2.05 -1.49
C ALA A 161 -3.39 1.15 -2.18
N SER A 162 -4.65 1.59 -2.21
CA SER A 162 -5.81 0.87 -2.78
C SER A 162 -6.06 1.14 -4.27
N LEU A 163 -5.38 2.10 -4.88
CA LEU A 163 -5.61 2.47 -6.29
C LEU A 163 -4.70 1.71 -7.24
N GLN A 164 -5.20 1.51 -8.47
CA GLN A 164 -4.35 1.04 -9.55
C GLN A 164 -3.13 1.94 -9.72
N SER A 165 -1.96 1.32 -9.91
CA SER A 165 -0.65 2.00 -10.01
C SER A 165 -0.44 2.68 -11.38
N VAL A 166 -1.37 3.55 -11.80
CA VAL A 166 -1.29 4.31 -13.06
C VAL A 166 -0.04 5.18 -13.15
N TRP A 167 0.50 5.62 -12.00
CA TRP A 167 1.76 6.36 -11.90
C TRP A 167 2.96 5.60 -12.49
N ALA A 168 2.92 4.27 -12.48
CA ALA A 168 3.99 3.42 -12.99
C ALA A 168 3.92 3.23 -14.53
N THR A 169 2.72 3.24 -15.10
CA THR A 169 2.49 2.87 -16.51
C THR A 169 2.20 4.07 -17.41
N TRP A 170 1.57 5.12 -16.88
CA TRP A 170 1.22 6.30 -17.66
C TRP A 170 2.42 7.25 -17.81
N LYS A 171 2.46 7.97 -18.93
CA LYS A 171 3.39 9.07 -19.14
C LYS A 171 2.95 10.28 -18.32
N ALA A 172 3.29 10.31 -17.03
CA ALA A 172 2.93 11.40 -16.13
C ALA A 172 4.16 12.23 -15.74
N PHE A 173 3.96 13.54 -15.56
CA PHE A 173 4.96 14.47 -15.01
C PHE A 173 5.17 14.22 -13.52
N SER A 174 4.09 14.24 -12.74
CA SER A 174 4.13 14.06 -11.29
C SER A 174 3.02 13.13 -10.81
N VAL A 175 3.23 12.57 -9.63
CA VAL A 175 2.18 11.91 -8.83
C VAL A 175 1.83 12.79 -7.63
N SER A 176 0.56 12.75 -7.21
CA SER A 176 0.08 13.22 -5.90
C SER A 176 -0.40 12.00 -5.11
N ILE A 177 0.21 11.80 -3.95
CA ILE A 177 0.04 10.61 -3.11
C ILE A 177 -0.98 10.94 -2.02
N ARG A 178 -2.11 10.24 -2.01
CA ARG A 178 -3.10 10.41 -0.96
C ARG A 178 -2.57 9.82 0.34
N ASP A 179 -2.25 10.69 1.29
CA ASP A 179 -1.89 10.31 2.65
C ASP A 179 -3.13 10.36 3.55
N GLU A 180 -3.79 9.22 3.74
CA GLU A 180 -4.90 9.08 4.70
C GLU A 180 -4.36 9.02 6.14
N ARG A 181 -3.51 9.97 6.55
CA ARG A 181 -2.87 10.15 7.88
C ARG A 181 -2.13 8.92 8.48
N GLN A 182 -2.28 7.73 7.92
CA GLN A 182 -1.73 6.45 8.39
C GLN A 182 -0.81 5.82 7.31
N HIS A 183 -0.51 6.53 6.22
CA HIS A 183 0.14 5.96 5.03
C HIS A 183 1.50 6.58 4.69
N ARG A 184 2.14 7.25 5.66
CA ARG A 184 3.53 7.72 5.52
C ARG A 184 4.49 6.64 5.03
N ARG A 185 4.28 5.39 5.44
CA ARG A 185 5.10 4.24 5.00
C ARG A 185 4.90 3.91 3.53
N PHE A 186 3.65 3.95 3.03
CA PHE A 186 3.38 3.77 1.59
C PHE A 186 3.98 4.91 0.76
N ARG A 187 3.83 6.15 1.23
CA ARG A 187 4.48 7.32 0.61
C ARG A 187 6.00 7.14 0.54
N ALA A 188 6.64 6.77 1.65
CA ALA A 188 8.08 6.52 1.68
C ALA A 188 8.48 5.42 0.69
N ALA A 189 7.77 4.28 0.70
CA ALA A 189 8.03 3.16 -0.22
C ALA A 189 7.90 3.57 -1.69
N LEU A 190 6.84 4.29 -2.05
CA LEU A 190 6.62 4.74 -3.43
C LEU A 190 7.71 5.71 -3.88
N ILE A 191 8.03 6.72 -3.07
CA ILE A 191 9.00 7.74 -3.47
C ILE A 191 10.43 7.17 -3.53
N GLU A 192 10.80 6.31 -2.58
CA GLU A 192 12.07 5.59 -2.63
C GLU A 192 12.17 4.78 -3.93
N HIS A 193 11.15 3.98 -4.23
CA HIS A 193 11.11 3.18 -5.45
C HIS A 193 11.18 4.03 -6.73
N VAL A 194 10.44 5.14 -6.78
CA VAL A 194 10.51 6.10 -7.91
C VAL A 194 11.93 6.64 -8.07
N ASN A 195 12.59 6.98 -6.96
CA ASN A 195 13.95 7.50 -6.98
C ASN A 195 14.98 6.46 -7.42
N GLU A 196 14.83 5.22 -6.96
CA GLU A 196 15.71 4.11 -7.35
C GLU A 196 15.56 3.77 -8.82
N CYS A 197 14.32 3.58 -9.31
CA CYS A 197 14.06 3.35 -10.73
C CYS A 197 14.59 4.49 -11.60
N GLY A 198 14.39 5.74 -11.18
CA GLY A 198 14.89 6.92 -11.89
C GLY A 198 16.42 6.98 -11.93
N THR A 199 17.10 6.50 -10.89
CA THR A 199 18.57 6.46 -10.82
C THR A 199 19.14 5.31 -11.67
N LEU A 200 18.47 4.16 -11.66
CA LEU A 200 18.87 2.96 -12.41
C LEU A 200 18.44 3.00 -13.89
N GLY A 201 17.53 3.90 -14.26
CA GLY A 201 16.97 3.97 -15.61
C GLY A 201 16.08 2.78 -15.97
N VAL A 202 15.47 2.13 -14.97
CA VAL A 202 14.58 0.97 -15.16
C VAL A 202 13.10 1.36 -15.05
N PRO A 203 12.17 0.59 -15.65
CA PRO A 203 10.74 0.84 -15.49
C PRO A 203 10.31 0.84 -14.02
N TYR A 204 9.31 1.66 -13.70
CA TYR A 204 8.64 1.60 -12.39
C TYR A 204 8.05 0.21 -12.13
N LEU A 205 7.91 -0.15 -10.85
CA LEU A 205 7.54 -1.49 -10.35
C LEU A 205 8.49 -2.62 -10.76
N THR A 206 9.72 -2.31 -11.20
CA THR A 206 10.82 -3.29 -11.27
C THR A 206 11.34 -3.54 -9.86
N LEU A 207 10.82 -4.57 -9.19
CA LEU A 207 11.31 -5.02 -7.88
C LEU A 207 12.47 -5.98 -8.11
N THR A 208 13.61 -5.75 -7.45
CA THR A 208 14.81 -6.57 -7.65
C THR A 208 14.59 -7.95 -7.05
N GLU A 209 14.79 -9.00 -7.84
CA GLU A 209 14.55 -10.39 -7.41
C GLU A 209 15.90 -11.07 -7.15
N ALA A 210 16.06 -11.72 -6.00
CA ALA A 210 17.27 -12.46 -5.69
C ALA A 210 17.11 -13.94 -6.06
N GLY A 211 18.06 -14.49 -6.82
CA GLY A 211 18.28 -15.94 -6.96
C GLY A 211 17.52 -16.66 -8.08
N GLU A 212 17.93 -17.91 -8.34
CA GLU A 212 17.19 -18.84 -9.20
C GLU A 212 15.87 -19.23 -8.54
N ARG A 213 14.78 -19.17 -9.31
CA ARG A 213 13.44 -19.43 -8.82
C ARG A 213 12.96 -20.80 -9.24
N ASP A 214 12.37 -21.51 -8.29
CA ASP A 214 11.60 -22.71 -8.59
C ASP A 214 10.32 -22.31 -9.33
N THR A 215 10.16 -22.85 -10.53
CA THR A 215 9.02 -22.60 -11.42
C THR A 215 7.98 -23.72 -11.37
N SER A 216 8.21 -24.75 -10.56
CA SER A 216 7.23 -25.82 -10.38
C SER A 216 5.93 -25.28 -9.79
N ALA A 217 4.80 -25.85 -10.22
CA ALA A 217 3.48 -25.44 -9.74
C ALA A 217 3.29 -25.72 -8.23
N HIS A 218 4.04 -26.67 -7.69
CA HIS A 218 3.99 -27.05 -6.28
C HIS A 218 5.38 -27.46 -5.79
N SER A 219 5.73 -27.01 -4.59
CA SER A 219 6.96 -27.42 -3.91
C SER A 219 6.74 -27.61 -2.42
N VAL A 220 7.53 -28.52 -1.84
CA VAL A 220 7.56 -28.78 -0.39
C VAL A 220 8.96 -28.54 0.12
N PHE A 221 9.09 -27.66 1.10
CA PHE A 221 10.33 -27.38 1.80
C PHE A 221 10.28 -27.97 3.21
N GLN A 222 11.35 -28.66 3.62
CA GLN A 222 11.45 -29.38 4.90
C GLN A 222 10.21 -30.24 5.23
N PRO A 223 9.90 -31.29 4.43
CA PRO A 223 8.71 -32.11 4.66
C PRO A 223 8.74 -32.82 6.03
N ASN A 224 7.56 -33.26 6.49
CA ASN A 224 7.37 -34.10 7.68
C ASN A 224 7.74 -33.45 9.02
N ARG A 225 7.61 -32.12 9.15
CA ARG A 225 7.76 -31.43 10.44
C ARG A 225 6.44 -31.43 11.22
N PRO A 226 6.44 -31.28 12.56
CA PRO A 226 5.20 -31.23 13.33
C PRO A 226 4.29 -30.05 12.98
N VAL A 227 4.87 -28.92 12.56
CA VAL A 227 4.14 -27.72 12.15
C VAL A 227 4.39 -27.49 10.65
N ALA A 228 3.32 -27.25 9.90
CA ALA A 228 3.38 -26.88 8.49
C ALA A 228 2.75 -25.51 8.24
N ILE A 229 3.32 -24.75 7.31
CA ILE A 229 2.74 -23.57 6.68
C ILE A 229 2.32 -23.93 5.27
N VAL A 230 1.13 -23.48 4.87
CA VAL A 230 0.54 -23.69 3.55
C VAL A 230 0.21 -22.33 2.96
N MET A 231 0.62 -22.14 1.70
CA MET A 231 0.40 -20.94 0.93
C MET A 231 -0.04 -21.30 -0.49
N LEU A 232 -0.97 -20.52 -1.04
CA LEU A 232 -1.29 -20.54 -2.46
C LEU A 232 -1.21 -19.12 -3.03
N HIS A 233 -0.52 -18.98 -4.16
CA HIS A 233 -0.58 -17.79 -4.99
C HIS A 233 -0.74 -18.19 -6.45
N THR A 234 -1.64 -17.53 -7.18
CA THR A 234 -1.89 -17.78 -8.61
C THR A 234 -1.06 -16.85 -9.49
N PRO A 235 -0.88 -17.13 -10.80
CA PRO A 235 -0.02 -16.33 -11.67
C PRO A 235 -0.33 -14.82 -11.70
N ASN A 236 -1.60 -14.43 -11.58
CA ASN A 236 -2.02 -13.02 -11.54
C ASN A 236 -1.54 -12.26 -10.28
N VAL A 237 -1.19 -12.97 -9.22
CA VAL A 237 -0.70 -12.38 -7.95
C VAL A 237 0.75 -12.76 -7.62
N ALA A 238 1.43 -13.45 -8.55
CA ALA A 238 2.78 -13.97 -8.35
C ALA A 238 3.80 -12.89 -7.95
N ARG A 239 3.60 -11.62 -8.35
CA ARG A 239 4.53 -10.53 -8.03
C ARG A 239 4.73 -10.36 -6.52
N TYR A 240 3.65 -10.32 -5.73
CA TYR A 240 3.77 -10.26 -4.27
C TYR A 240 3.78 -11.65 -3.62
N GLY A 241 3.16 -12.66 -4.25
CA GLY A 241 3.22 -14.04 -3.79
C GLY A 241 4.64 -14.58 -3.68
N ARG A 242 5.52 -14.26 -4.64
CA ARG A 242 6.93 -14.66 -4.57
C ARG A 242 7.70 -13.96 -3.46
N ILE A 243 7.35 -12.71 -3.13
CA ILE A 243 7.95 -11.97 -2.01
C ILE A 243 7.61 -12.67 -0.68
N ALA A 244 6.34 -13.05 -0.51
CA ALA A 244 5.89 -13.81 0.66
C ALA A 244 6.48 -15.23 0.70
N GLU A 245 6.61 -15.90 -0.44
CA GLU A 245 7.24 -17.22 -0.54
C GLU A 245 8.69 -17.21 -0.02
N ASP A 246 9.51 -16.26 -0.49
CA ASP A 246 10.90 -16.10 -0.05
C ASP A 246 10.97 -15.74 1.45
N ASN A 247 10.00 -14.98 1.94
CA ASN A 247 9.86 -14.66 3.36
C ASN A 247 9.50 -15.91 4.21
N PHE A 248 8.51 -16.68 3.80
CA PHE A 248 8.06 -17.89 4.50
C PHE A 248 9.12 -18.97 4.46
N ARG A 249 9.85 -19.12 3.36
CA ARG A 249 10.95 -20.10 3.26
C ARG A 249 12.03 -19.82 4.30
N ARG A 250 12.47 -18.56 4.43
CA ARG A 250 13.44 -18.14 5.47
C ARG A 250 12.91 -18.39 6.88
N TYR A 251 11.64 -18.08 7.12
CA TYR A 251 11.01 -18.32 8.42
C TYR A 251 10.96 -19.83 8.76
N CYS A 252 10.50 -20.65 7.81
CA CYS A 252 10.38 -22.10 7.98
C CYS A 252 11.76 -22.77 8.14
N GLU A 253 12.76 -22.32 7.39
CA GLU A 253 14.15 -22.77 7.53
C GLU A 253 14.66 -22.53 8.96
N ARG A 254 14.39 -21.34 9.50
CA ARG A 254 14.85 -20.93 10.82
C ARG A 254 14.14 -21.67 11.95
N GLN A 255 12.84 -21.90 11.83
CA GLN A 255 12.03 -22.51 12.89
C GLN A 255 11.88 -24.03 12.75
N GLY A 256 12.34 -24.62 11.64
CA GLY A 256 12.23 -26.06 11.39
C GLY A 256 10.81 -26.49 11.03
N TYR A 257 10.07 -25.67 10.29
CA TYR A 257 8.70 -25.95 9.85
C TYR A 257 8.65 -26.48 8.42
N THR A 258 7.61 -27.26 8.10
CA THR A 258 7.31 -27.61 6.71
C THR A 258 6.66 -26.41 6.02
N LEU A 259 7.01 -26.18 4.75
CA LEU A 259 6.35 -25.19 3.90
C LEU A 259 5.83 -25.85 2.63
N TYR A 260 4.53 -25.76 2.40
CA TYR A 260 3.86 -26.10 1.15
C TYR A 260 3.58 -24.82 0.37
N VAL A 261 4.09 -24.76 -0.85
CA VAL A 261 3.86 -23.64 -1.77
C VAL A 261 3.14 -24.14 -3.00
N HIS A 262 1.95 -23.61 -3.24
CA HIS A 262 1.20 -23.75 -4.48
C HIS A 262 1.30 -22.47 -5.30
N ARG A 263 1.94 -22.54 -6.48
CA ARG A 263 2.12 -21.40 -7.41
C ARG A 263 1.03 -21.32 -8.48
N ASP A 264 0.06 -22.23 -8.40
CA ASP A 264 -1.20 -22.23 -9.12
C ASP A 264 -2.20 -23.13 -8.36
N ILE A 265 -3.47 -23.12 -8.76
CA ILE A 265 -4.48 -24.04 -8.20
C ILE A 265 -4.14 -25.48 -8.62
N PRO A 266 -4.05 -26.46 -7.69
CA PRO A 266 -3.78 -27.85 -8.04
C PRO A 266 -4.76 -28.38 -9.09
N ALA A 267 -4.26 -29.09 -10.09
CA ALA A 267 -5.06 -29.55 -11.22
C ALA A 267 -6.30 -30.38 -10.83
N HIS A 268 -6.21 -31.12 -9.73
CA HIS A 268 -7.33 -31.93 -9.22
C HIS A 268 -8.41 -31.12 -8.48
N LEU A 269 -8.11 -29.87 -8.10
CA LEU A 269 -9.06 -28.93 -7.48
C LEU A 269 -9.54 -27.86 -8.48
N ASN A 270 -8.75 -27.57 -9.51
CA ASN A 270 -8.97 -26.46 -10.42
C ASN A 270 -10.23 -26.69 -11.28
N ASP A 271 -11.23 -25.83 -11.10
CA ASP A 271 -12.48 -25.83 -11.87
C ASP A 271 -12.47 -24.81 -13.03
N GLY A 272 -11.36 -24.09 -13.20
CA GLY A 272 -11.15 -23.06 -14.21
C GLY A 272 -11.92 -21.76 -13.99
N LYS A 273 -12.64 -21.61 -12.86
CA LYS A 273 -13.56 -20.49 -12.61
C LYS A 273 -13.34 -19.83 -11.25
N SER A 274 -12.94 -20.61 -10.25
CA SER A 274 -12.82 -20.14 -8.87
C SER A 274 -11.47 -19.49 -8.61
N ALA A 275 -11.49 -18.37 -7.89
CA ALA A 275 -10.28 -17.72 -7.41
C ALA A 275 -9.55 -18.58 -6.36
N GLY A 276 -8.24 -18.37 -6.21
CA GLY A 276 -7.37 -19.16 -5.34
C GLY A 276 -7.81 -19.25 -3.87
N ASN A 277 -8.47 -18.21 -3.34
CA ASN A 277 -8.90 -18.15 -1.94
C ASN A 277 -9.95 -19.21 -1.58
N TRP A 278 -10.71 -19.72 -2.56
CA TRP A 278 -11.72 -20.77 -2.34
C TRP A 278 -11.12 -22.15 -2.05
N TYR A 279 -9.82 -22.33 -2.32
CA TYR A 279 -9.13 -23.61 -2.16
C TYR A 279 -8.42 -23.78 -0.81
N LYS A 280 -8.49 -22.78 0.08
CA LYS A 280 -7.92 -22.83 1.44
C LYS A 280 -8.36 -24.07 2.21
N ALA A 281 -9.66 -24.33 2.26
CA ALA A 281 -10.22 -25.44 3.04
C ALA A 281 -9.79 -26.80 2.47
N ALA A 282 -9.74 -26.95 1.14
CA ALA A 282 -9.31 -28.17 0.49
C ALA A 282 -7.84 -28.49 0.80
N LEU A 283 -6.96 -27.50 0.67
CA LEU A 283 -5.53 -27.65 0.96
C LEU A 283 -5.26 -27.88 2.45
N LEU A 284 -5.95 -27.15 3.33
CA LEU A 284 -5.85 -27.38 4.78
C LEU A 284 -6.28 -28.81 5.14
N ARG A 285 -7.38 -29.30 4.55
CA ARG A 285 -7.86 -30.68 4.75
C ARG A 285 -6.87 -31.72 4.21
N GLU A 286 -6.22 -31.47 3.07
CA GLU A 286 -5.20 -32.36 2.49
C GLU A 286 -3.99 -32.53 3.41
N TYR A 287 -3.50 -31.43 4.00
CA TYR A 287 -2.26 -31.46 4.81
C TYR A 287 -2.48 -31.77 6.29
N LEU A 288 -3.66 -31.48 6.84
CA LEU A 288 -3.94 -31.67 8.28
C LEU A 288 -3.53 -33.05 8.83
N PRO A 289 -3.80 -34.19 8.15
CA PRO A 289 -3.44 -35.51 8.68
C PRO A 289 -1.93 -35.72 8.90
N ASN A 290 -1.08 -34.98 8.19
CA ASN A 290 0.37 -35.20 8.12
C ASN A 290 1.15 -34.43 9.18
N HIS A 291 0.53 -33.45 9.84
CA HIS A 291 1.18 -32.54 10.78
C HIS A 291 0.42 -32.51 12.10
N GLN A 292 1.08 -32.11 13.19
CA GLN A 292 0.37 -31.80 14.43
C GLN A 292 -0.44 -30.50 14.29
N TRP A 293 0.13 -29.53 13.59
CA TRP A 293 -0.50 -28.25 13.26
C TRP A 293 -0.27 -27.87 11.81
N VAL A 294 -1.31 -27.34 11.17
CA VAL A 294 -1.22 -26.74 9.83
C VAL A 294 -1.69 -25.29 9.91
N PHE A 295 -0.86 -24.38 9.42
CA PHE A 295 -1.14 -22.96 9.33
C PHE A 295 -1.33 -22.55 7.87
N TRP A 296 -2.43 -21.83 7.60
CA TRP A 296 -2.62 -21.10 6.37
C TRP A 296 -2.07 -19.69 6.51
N LEU A 297 -1.27 -19.25 5.54
CA LEU A 297 -0.82 -17.86 5.41
C LEU A 297 -1.14 -17.37 3.99
N ASP A 298 -1.88 -16.26 3.88
CA ASP A 298 -2.18 -15.62 2.60
C ASP A 298 -0.91 -15.11 1.90
N ALA A 299 -1.00 -15.00 0.57
CA ALA A 299 0.10 -14.51 -0.25
C ALA A 299 0.48 -13.05 0.00
N ASP A 300 -0.40 -12.30 0.65
CA ASP A 300 -0.18 -10.91 1.07
C ASP A 300 0.17 -10.78 2.56
N VAL A 301 0.76 -11.82 3.16
CA VAL A 301 1.32 -11.80 4.52
C VAL A 301 2.84 -11.85 4.47
N LEU A 302 3.51 -11.13 5.39
CA LEU A 302 4.93 -11.32 5.69
C LEU A 302 5.12 -11.65 7.17
N VAL A 303 6.00 -12.61 7.46
CA VAL A 303 6.61 -12.76 8.78
C VAL A 303 7.67 -11.68 8.95
N ASN A 304 7.43 -10.77 9.88
CA ASN A 304 8.29 -9.65 10.20
C ASN A 304 9.28 -10.03 11.31
N ASP A 305 8.79 -10.55 12.45
CA ASP A 305 9.68 -11.13 13.47
C ASP A 305 9.97 -12.60 13.18
N MET A 306 11.12 -12.84 12.53
CA MET A 306 11.58 -14.17 12.18
C MET A 306 11.97 -15.05 13.37
N ASN A 307 12.12 -14.49 14.59
CA ASN A 307 12.51 -15.24 15.78
C ASN A 307 11.31 -15.82 16.52
N ARG A 308 10.15 -15.16 16.45
CA ARG A 308 8.95 -15.57 17.17
C ARG A 308 8.43 -16.90 16.60
N ARG A 309 8.03 -17.78 17.51
CA ARG A 309 7.58 -19.15 17.23
C ARG A 309 6.06 -19.23 17.19
N LEU A 310 5.53 -20.23 16.48
CA LEU A 310 4.08 -20.49 16.40
C LEU A 310 3.54 -21.24 17.61
N GLU A 311 4.35 -22.09 18.25
CA GLU A 311 3.94 -22.96 19.35
C GLU A 311 3.30 -22.24 20.56
N PRO A 312 3.76 -21.04 20.98
CA PRO A 312 3.09 -20.30 22.06
C PRO A 312 1.61 -20.01 21.79
N PHE A 313 1.18 -19.93 20.53
CA PHE A 313 -0.22 -19.69 20.16
C PHE A 313 -1.06 -20.98 20.17
N THR A 314 -0.44 -22.17 20.17
CA THR A 314 -1.15 -23.45 20.03
C THR A 314 -1.49 -24.12 21.37
N HIS A 315 -0.88 -23.68 22.46
CA HIS A 315 -1.04 -24.32 23.77
C HIS A 315 -2.49 -24.32 24.26
N GLY A 316 -3.04 -25.52 24.47
CA GLY A 316 -4.39 -25.73 25.00
C GLY A 316 -5.52 -25.33 24.03
N ARG A 317 -5.23 -25.28 22.72
CA ARG A 317 -6.16 -24.80 21.69
C ARG A 317 -6.27 -25.80 20.55
N GLU A 318 -7.43 -25.84 19.89
CA GLU A 318 -7.63 -26.62 18.66
C GLU A 318 -7.45 -25.74 17.40
N THR A 319 -7.56 -24.42 17.55
CA THR A 319 -7.43 -23.43 16.48
C THR A 319 -6.63 -22.21 16.93
N VAL A 320 -5.95 -21.57 15.98
CA VAL A 320 -5.29 -20.27 16.14
C VAL A 320 -5.94 -19.33 15.13
N LEU A 321 -6.74 -18.40 15.62
CA LEU A 321 -7.46 -17.41 14.82
C LEU A 321 -7.13 -16.01 15.35
N ALA A 322 -7.15 -15.02 14.46
CA ALA A 322 -6.93 -13.62 14.80
C ALA A 322 -8.17 -12.79 14.48
N ARG A 323 -8.57 -11.91 15.42
CA ARG A 323 -9.70 -11.00 15.23
C ARG A 323 -9.54 -10.18 13.95
N ASP A 324 -10.63 -9.96 13.24
CA ASP A 324 -10.62 -9.08 12.07
C ASP A 324 -10.45 -7.63 12.51
N VAL A 325 -9.81 -6.81 11.68
CA VAL A 325 -9.73 -5.36 11.89
C VAL A 325 -11.05 -4.66 11.56
N GLY A 326 -11.89 -5.29 10.72
CA GLY A 326 -13.20 -4.81 10.33
C GLY A 326 -14.30 -5.40 11.22
N THR A 327 -15.42 -5.77 10.60
CA THR A 327 -16.65 -6.18 11.31
C THR A 327 -16.81 -7.68 11.46
N TRP A 328 -15.81 -8.47 11.04
CA TRP A 328 -15.87 -9.93 11.08
C TRP A 328 -15.30 -10.47 12.39
N THR A 329 -15.68 -11.68 12.77
CA THR A 329 -15.21 -12.30 14.02
C THR A 329 -13.70 -12.60 13.99
N PHE A 330 -13.20 -13.09 12.86
CA PHE A 330 -11.78 -13.30 12.61
C PHE A 330 -11.42 -13.10 11.14
N ASN A 331 -10.14 -12.90 10.85
CA ASN A 331 -9.61 -12.79 9.49
C ASN A 331 -9.06 -14.14 8.99
N SER A 332 -9.37 -14.55 7.75
CA SER A 332 -8.94 -15.85 7.20
C SER A 332 -7.57 -15.82 6.50
N GLY A 333 -6.81 -14.73 6.64
CA GLY A 333 -5.48 -14.60 6.05
C GLY A 333 -4.38 -15.31 6.82
N ILE A 334 -4.58 -15.52 8.14
CA ILE A 334 -3.68 -16.30 8.99
C ILE A 334 -4.54 -17.17 9.92
N MET A 335 -4.44 -18.49 9.76
CA MET A 335 -5.23 -19.44 10.55
C MET A 335 -4.41 -20.69 10.85
N GLY A 336 -4.40 -21.17 12.09
CA GLY A 336 -3.77 -22.42 12.49
C GLY A 336 -4.78 -23.44 12.97
N PHE A 337 -4.55 -24.72 12.66
CA PHE A 337 -5.45 -25.81 13.04
C PHE A 337 -4.68 -27.02 13.54
N GLU A 338 -5.09 -27.54 14.70
CA GLU A 338 -4.58 -28.79 15.24
C GLU A 338 -5.13 -29.97 14.43
N ARG A 339 -4.33 -31.03 14.27
CA ARG A 339 -4.80 -32.30 13.73
C ARG A 339 -5.76 -33.00 14.67
N ASN A 340 -7.04 -32.79 14.42
CA ASN A 340 -8.14 -33.53 15.02
C ASN A 340 -9.31 -33.67 14.03
N GLN A 341 -10.24 -34.57 14.34
CA GLN A 341 -11.39 -34.84 13.47
C GLN A 341 -12.32 -33.64 13.33
N ARG A 342 -12.44 -32.80 14.38
CA ARG A 342 -13.35 -31.66 14.40
C ARG A 342 -12.96 -30.60 13.36
N ASN A 343 -11.67 -30.26 13.30
CA ASN A 343 -11.09 -29.38 12.30
C ASN A 343 -11.18 -30.00 10.90
N TYR A 344 -10.85 -31.29 10.77
CA TYR A 344 -10.96 -32.00 9.51
C TYR A 344 -12.37 -31.90 8.93
N ASP A 345 -13.39 -32.23 9.72
CA ASP A 345 -14.80 -32.17 9.32
C ASP A 345 -15.31 -30.75 9.07
N ALA A 346 -14.77 -29.75 9.79
CA ALA A 346 -15.09 -28.34 9.53
C ALA A 346 -14.71 -27.93 8.11
N PHE A 347 -13.53 -28.36 7.62
CA PHE A 347 -13.13 -28.10 6.24
C PHE A 347 -14.06 -28.76 5.21
N ALA A 348 -14.54 -29.98 5.47
CA ALA A 348 -15.53 -30.61 4.58
C ALA A 348 -16.82 -29.80 4.50
N ARG A 349 -17.34 -29.30 5.64
CA ARG A 349 -18.55 -28.45 5.64
C ARG A 349 -18.33 -27.14 4.89
N ILE A 350 -17.15 -26.54 5.02
CA ILE A 350 -16.79 -25.32 4.27
C ILE A 350 -16.77 -25.63 2.77
N MET A 351 -16.12 -26.72 2.35
CA MET A 351 -16.07 -27.15 0.95
C MET A 351 -17.47 -27.38 0.38
N GLU A 352 -18.32 -28.16 1.06
CA GLU A 352 -19.71 -28.42 0.67
C GLU A 352 -20.52 -27.11 0.55
N ALA A 353 -20.40 -26.21 1.51
CA ALA A 353 -21.06 -24.91 1.44
C ALA A 353 -20.58 -24.08 0.24
N CYS A 354 -19.28 -24.14 -0.07
CA CYS A 354 -18.69 -23.41 -1.19
C CYS A 354 -19.01 -24.03 -2.56
N GLU A 355 -19.25 -25.34 -2.65
CA GLU A 355 -19.66 -26.02 -3.89
C GLU A 355 -21.02 -25.56 -4.40
N SER A 356 -21.90 -25.13 -3.50
CA SER A 356 -23.23 -24.63 -3.85
C SER A 356 -23.27 -23.17 -4.34
N LEU A 357 -22.13 -22.48 -4.36
CA LEU A 357 -22.07 -21.05 -4.70
C LEU A 357 -22.02 -20.81 -6.21
N GLU A 358 -22.84 -19.88 -6.69
CA GLU A 358 -22.92 -19.52 -8.10
C GLU A 358 -21.69 -18.72 -8.58
N ASP A 359 -21.14 -17.86 -7.70
CA ASP A 359 -20.01 -17.00 -8.02
C ASP A 359 -18.85 -17.16 -7.03
N ARG A 360 -17.70 -17.58 -7.58
CA ARG A 360 -16.41 -17.72 -6.89
C ARG A 360 -15.28 -17.03 -7.66
N SER A 361 -15.62 -16.14 -8.59
CA SER A 361 -14.69 -15.59 -9.58
C SER A 361 -13.62 -14.65 -9.01
N HIS A 362 -13.85 -14.07 -7.82
CA HIS A 362 -12.90 -13.21 -7.12
C HIS A 362 -12.98 -13.37 -5.59
N VAL A 363 -12.02 -12.77 -4.88
CA VAL A 363 -11.83 -12.95 -3.42
C VAL A 363 -13.00 -12.45 -2.55
N TYR A 364 -13.88 -11.61 -3.10
CA TYR A 364 -15.05 -11.06 -2.41
C TYR A 364 -16.38 -11.58 -2.96
N ALA A 365 -16.34 -12.42 -4.00
CA ALA A 365 -17.54 -13.04 -4.58
C ALA A 365 -18.26 -13.83 -3.48
N SER A 366 -19.59 -13.87 -3.49
CA SER A 366 -20.37 -14.62 -2.49
C SER A 366 -19.97 -14.35 -1.02
N ARG A 367 -19.55 -13.11 -0.69
CA ARG A 367 -19.03 -12.65 0.63
C ARG A 367 -17.61 -13.10 1.00
N GLY A 368 -16.90 -13.79 0.09
CA GLY A 368 -15.54 -14.28 0.28
C GLY A 368 -15.45 -15.56 1.13
N ASP A 369 -14.33 -16.27 1.04
CA ASP A 369 -14.06 -17.51 1.79
C ASP A 369 -14.11 -17.29 3.32
N GLN A 370 -13.64 -16.13 3.78
CA GLN A 370 -13.66 -15.74 5.19
C GLN A 370 -15.04 -15.92 5.82
N HIS A 371 -16.11 -15.58 5.09
CA HIS A 371 -17.49 -15.76 5.57
C HIS A 371 -17.79 -17.21 5.94
N TYR A 372 -17.37 -18.16 5.11
CA TYR A 372 -17.68 -19.58 5.26
C TYR A 372 -16.81 -20.23 6.34
N PHE A 373 -15.54 -19.82 6.44
CA PHE A 373 -14.71 -20.18 7.59
C PHE A 373 -15.38 -19.73 8.90
N ILE A 374 -15.76 -18.46 9.00
CA ILE A 374 -16.38 -17.92 10.22
C ILE A 374 -17.64 -18.72 10.58
N ARG A 375 -18.56 -18.89 9.64
CA ARG A 375 -19.80 -19.63 9.89
C ARG A 375 -19.55 -21.07 10.33
N ALA A 376 -18.59 -21.77 9.72
CA ALA A 376 -18.33 -23.16 10.02
C ALA A 376 -17.74 -23.35 11.42
N PHE A 377 -16.87 -22.44 11.87
CA PHE A 377 -16.25 -22.50 13.19
C PHE A 377 -17.14 -21.93 14.31
N GLU A 378 -17.89 -20.86 14.05
CA GLU A 378 -18.88 -20.34 15.01
C GLU A 378 -19.99 -21.35 15.32
N ALA A 379 -20.33 -22.20 14.36
CA ALA A 379 -21.32 -23.27 14.54
C ALA A 379 -20.78 -24.48 15.35
N MET A 380 -19.49 -24.53 15.69
CA MET A 380 -18.91 -25.66 16.41
C MET A 380 -19.24 -25.60 17.91
N PRO A 381 -19.59 -26.74 18.54
CA PRO A 381 -19.78 -26.79 19.98
C PRO A 381 -18.49 -26.41 20.74
N GLY A 382 -18.59 -25.40 21.60
CA GLY A 382 -17.46 -24.89 22.38
C GLY A 382 -16.69 -23.76 21.71
N PHE A 383 -17.16 -23.22 20.58
CA PHE A 383 -16.61 -21.98 20.04
C PHE A 383 -16.77 -20.83 21.05
N ASP A 384 -15.66 -20.15 21.33
CA ASP A 384 -15.60 -18.99 22.21
C ASP A 384 -14.79 -17.89 21.54
N ALA A 385 -15.46 -16.82 21.13
CA ALA A 385 -14.82 -15.67 20.48
C ALA A 385 -13.78 -14.99 21.39
N ALA A 386 -13.87 -15.15 22.72
CA ALA A 386 -12.88 -14.62 23.65
C ALA A 386 -11.53 -15.34 23.55
N GLN A 387 -11.49 -16.56 22.99
CA GLN A 387 -10.24 -17.29 22.74
C GLN A 387 -9.52 -16.81 21.47
N ILE A 388 -10.15 -16.02 20.60
CA ILE A 388 -9.51 -15.52 19.38
C ILE A 388 -8.45 -14.48 19.74
N HIS A 389 -7.24 -14.62 19.18
CA HIS A 389 -6.15 -13.67 19.40
C HIS A 389 -6.50 -12.29 18.86
N ASP A 390 -5.95 -11.23 19.45
CA ASP A 390 -5.99 -9.93 18.78
C ASP A 390 -5.19 -9.96 17.47
N PHE A 391 -5.51 -9.03 16.58
CA PHE A 391 -4.78 -8.88 15.31
C PHE A 391 -3.35 -8.38 15.51
N ILE A 392 -3.03 -7.74 16.64
CA ILE A 392 -1.68 -7.18 16.89
C ILE A 392 -0.66 -8.30 17.08
N ASP A 393 -1.07 -9.41 17.66
CA ASP A 393 -0.17 -10.50 18.03
C ASP A 393 0.24 -11.42 16.87
N ILE A 394 -0.68 -11.70 15.95
CA ILE A 394 -0.45 -12.71 14.90
C ILE A 394 -0.96 -12.35 13.50
N ASN A 395 -1.79 -11.31 13.34
CA ASN A 395 -2.31 -10.92 12.02
C ASN A 395 -2.42 -9.40 11.87
N THR A 396 -1.28 -8.70 12.01
CA THR A 396 -1.27 -7.24 12.11
C THR A 396 -1.53 -6.63 10.75
N PRO A 397 -2.60 -5.85 10.53
CA PRO A 397 -2.79 -5.14 9.27
C PRO A 397 -1.60 -4.19 9.03
N TRP A 398 -1.15 -4.07 7.78
CA TRP A 398 0.05 -3.31 7.42
C TRP A 398 0.07 -1.88 7.95
N ILE A 399 -1.10 -1.26 8.13
CA ILE A 399 -1.26 0.09 8.66
C ILE A 399 -0.81 0.20 10.13
N TYR A 400 -0.93 -0.89 10.89
CA TYR A 400 -0.53 -0.98 12.29
C TYR A 400 0.82 -1.67 12.50
N ARG A 401 1.57 -1.99 11.41
CA ARG A 401 2.89 -2.61 11.53
C ARG A 401 3.80 -1.75 12.40
N ARG A 402 4.45 -2.40 13.36
CA ARG A 402 5.52 -1.88 14.20
C ARG A 402 6.79 -2.71 13.95
N PRO A 403 7.98 -2.22 14.33
CA PRO A 403 9.21 -3.01 14.25
C PRO A 403 9.09 -4.40 14.89
N ASP A 404 8.34 -4.51 16.00
CA ASP A 404 8.11 -5.73 16.77
C ASP A 404 6.87 -6.55 16.33
N SER A 405 6.16 -6.15 15.27
CA SER A 405 5.03 -6.93 14.76
C SER A 405 5.49 -8.32 14.33
N PHE A 406 4.71 -9.35 14.67
CA PHE A 406 5.07 -10.72 14.29
C PHE A 406 4.81 -11.01 12.82
N MET A 407 3.54 -11.09 12.42
CA MET A 407 3.13 -11.24 11.03
C MET A 407 2.29 -10.04 10.61
N VAL A 408 2.57 -9.55 9.41
CA VAL A 408 1.97 -8.34 8.85
C VAL A 408 1.16 -8.70 7.62
N HIS A 409 -0.11 -8.30 7.60
CA HIS A 409 -1.06 -8.59 6.53
C HIS A 409 -1.36 -7.35 5.69
N TYR A 410 -1.05 -7.41 4.39
CA TYR A 410 -1.16 -6.32 3.44
C TYR A 410 -2.56 -6.28 2.77
N VAL A 411 -3.57 -6.35 3.64
CA VAL A 411 -5.01 -6.32 3.30
C VAL A 411 -5.42 -4.99 2.66
N GLY A 412 -6.37 -5.06 1.72
CA GLY A 412 -7.03 -3.88 1.13
C GLY A 412 -6.18 -3.07 0.14
N MET A 413 -4.98 -3.54 -0.20
CA MET A 413 -4.08 -2.86 -1.14
C MET A 413 -4.29 -3.34 -2.59
N TRP A 414 -4.03 -2.43 -3.54
CA TRP A 414 -3.87 -2.81 -4.94
C TRP A 414 -2.63 -3.69 -5.12
N GLN A 415 -2.71 -4.67 -6.03
CA GLN A 415 -1.73 -5.76 -6.16
C GLN A 415 -0.28 -5.26 -6.33
N ASP A 416 -0.08 -4.23 -7.15
CA ASP A 416 1.26 -3.67 -7.40
C ASP A 416 1.78 -2.85 -6.21
N ASN A 417 0.92 -2.06 -5.58
CA ASN A 417 1.27 -1.25 -4.41
C ASN A 417 1.54 -2.14 -3.19
N ARG A 418 0.85 -3.28 -3.09
CA ARG A 418 1.11 -4.33 -2.11
C ARG A 418 2.52 -4.90 -2.31
N ALA A 419 2.86 -5.32 -3.53
CA ALA A 419 4.19 -5.84 -3.82
C ALA A 419 5.29 -4.83 -3.49
N LEU A 420 5.08 -3.57 -3.87
CA LEU A 420 5.96 -2.45 -3.54
C LEU A 420 6.19 -2.32 -2.03
N LEU A 421 5.12 -2.30 -1.23
CA LEU A 421 5.24 -2.10 0.21
C LEU A 421 5.82 -3.32 0.92
N MET A 422 5.48 -4.53 0.49
CA MET A 422 6.09 -5.78 0.99
C MET A 422 7.59 -5.81 0.72
N HIS A 423 8.02 -5.45 -0.50
CA HIS A 423 9.43 -5.35 -0.84
C HIS A 423 10.15 -4.30 0.01
N TYR A 424 9.55 -3.12 0.15
CA TYR A 424 10.07 -2.05 0.99
C TYR A 424 10.26 -2.48 2.46
N ASP A 425 9.25 -3.13 3.03
CA ASP A 425 9.29 -3.58 4.42
C ASP A 425 10.36 -4.67 4.63
N LEU A 426 10.56 -5.60 3.68
CA LEU A 426 11.64 -6.59 3.78
C LEU A 426 13.03 -5.96 3.72
N LYS A 427 13.23 -4.97 2.85
CA LYS A 427 14.50 -4.26 2.71
C LYS A 427 14.88 -3.53 4.00
N HIS A 428 13.89 -2.94 4.67
CA HIS A 428 14.11 -2.14 5.88
C HIS A 428 14.04 -2.96 7.18
N SER A 429 13.40 -4.13 7.18
CA SER A 429 13.42 -5.04 8.34
C SER A 429 14.80 -5.69 8.56
N ALA A 430 15.69 -5.64 7.57
CA ALA A 430 17.07 -6.13 7.69
C ALA A 430 18.05 -5.08 8.25
N MET A 431 17.60 -3.85 8.45
CA MET A 431 18.41 -2.70 8.88
C MET A 431 18.12 -2.23 10.31
N GLU A 432 17.14 -2.84 10.97
CA GLU A 432 16.83 -2.72 12.41
C GLU A 432 17.23 -4.03 13.11
#